data_AF-A0A1F9Z2M1-F1
#
_entry.id   AF-A0A1F9Z2M1-F1
#
_cell.length_a   1.000
_cell.length_b   1.000
_cell.length_c   1.000
_cell.angle_alpha   90.00
_cell.angle_beta   90.00
_cell.angle_gamma   90.00
#
_symmetry.space_group_name_H-M   'P 1'
#
loop_
_entity.id
_entity.type
_entity.pdbx_description
1 polymer ?
#
loop_
_entity_poly.entity_id
_entity_poly.type
_entity_poly.pdbx_seq_one_letter_code
_entity_poly.pdbx_strand_id
1 'polypeptide(L)'
;MTADVIAAPNDRLREGLRKVHGYALDESGDRVSVAFEPDLVEAPDHHVPCIRAVCRRRDGQVVLETFSVCDGDPETPLDLDAAHNALQTWVDRMTD
;
A
#
# COMPACT_ATOMS: atom_id res chain seq x y z
N MET A 1 8.47 12.00 17.00
CA MET A 1 9.46 11.80 15.94
C MET A 1 8.69 11.85 14.64
N THR A 2 9.15 12.58 13.63
CA THR A 2 8.56 12.47 12.29
C THR A 2 8.95 11.10 11.77
N ALA A 3 7.99 10.20 11.57
CA ALA A 3 8.23 8.94 10.88
C ALA A 3 9.01 9.24 9.59
N ASP A 4 10.12 8.53 9.37
CA ASP A 4 10.87 8.70 8.13
C ASP A 4 9.93 8.42 6.95
N VAL A 5 10.03 9.26 5.93
CA VAL A 5 9.12 9.20 4.78
C VAL A 5 9.50 8.00 3.93
N ILE A 6 8.68 6.95 3.91
CA ILE A 6 8.87 5.80 3.02
C ILE A 6 8.58 6.25 1.59
N ALA A 7 9.58 6.17 0.73
CA ALA A 7 9.50 6.59 -0.66
C ALA A 7 10.09 5.55 -1.62
N ALA A 8 9.45 5.37 -2.78
CA ALA A 8 9.95 4.51 -3.86
C ALA A 8 9.74 5.15 -5.24
N PRO A 9 10.58 4.86 -6.25
CA PRO A 9 10.30 5.25 -7.63
C PRO A 9 8.96 4.68 -8.12
N ASN A 10 8.13 5.50 -8.75
CA ASN A 10 6.78 5.10 -9.14
C ASN A 10 6.75 3.86 -10.07
N ASP A 11 7.66 3.81 -11.03
CA ASP A 11 7.73 2.69 -12.00
C ASP A 11 8.11 1.38 -11.31
N ARG A 12 8.99 1.44 -10.30
CA ARG A 12 9.43 0.27 -9.51
C ARG A 12 8.32 -0.27 -8.61
N LEU A 13 7.56 0.62 -7.95
CA LEU A 13 6.38 0.21 -7.19
C LEU A 13 5.37 -0.54 -8.09
N ARG A 14 5.09 0.01 -9.28
CA ARG A 14 4.19 -0.63 -10.25
C ARG A 14 4.71 -1.98 -10.72
N GLU A 15 6.01 -2.09 -11.00
CA GLU A 15 6.62 -3.36 -11.39
C GLU A 15 6.56 -4.39 -10.26
N GLY A 16 6.84 -3.98 -9.02
CA GLY A 16 6.77 -4.84 -7.83
C GLY A 16 5.36 -5.36 -7.58
N LEU A 17 4.34 -4.50 -7.69
CA LEU A 17 2.94 -4.90 -7.56
C LEU A 17 2.54 -5.96 -8.58
N ARG A 18 2.95 -5.83 -9.85
CA ARG A 18 2.68 -6.86 -10.89
C ARG A 18 3.21 -8.25 -10.57
N LYS A 19 4.16 -8.37 -9.62
CA LYS A 19 4.78 -9.63 -9.20
C LYS A 19 4.04 -10.28 -8.01
N VAL A 20 3.04 -9.62 -7.43
CA VAL A 20 2.27 -10.08 -6.27
C VAL A 20 0.86 -10.48 -6.72
N HIS A 21 0.26 -11.50 -6.11
CA HIS A 21 -1.17 -11.85 -6.34
C HIS A 21 -2.02 -11.35 -5.16
N GLY A 22 -3.34 -11.18 -5.37
CA GLY A 22 -4.26 -10.77 -4.30
C GLY A 22 -4.08 -9.32 -3.87
N TYR A 23 -3.88 -8.41 -4.83
CA TYR A 23 -3.90 -6.97 -4.57
C TYR A 23 -4.87 -6.26 -5.51
N ALA A 24 -5.48 -5.19 -5.02
CA ALA A 24 -6.23 -4.23 -5.82
C ALA A 24 -5.49 -2.89 -5.83
N LEU A 25 -5.43 -2.26 -7.01
CA LEU A 25 -4.80 -0.97 -7.23
C LEU A 25 -5.84 0.03 -7.69
N ASP A 26 -6.00 1.11 -6.94
CA ASP A 26 -6.78 2.28 -7.36
C ASP A 26 -5.86 3.49 -7.54
N GLU A 27 -6.01 4.18 -8.66
CA GLU A 27 -5.19 5.33 -9.03
C GLU A 27 -6.11 6.52 -9.30
N SER A 28 -6.04 7.52 -8.43
CA SER A 28 -6.87 8.73 -8.52
C SER A 28 -6.00 9.97 -8.40
N GLY A 29 -5.78 10.64 -9.54
CA GLY A 29 -4.94 11.84 -9.60
C GLY A 29 -3.50 11.59 -9.14
N ASP A 30 -3.09 12.29 -8.08
CA ASP A 30 -1.77 12.16 -7.44
C ASP A 30 -1.71 11.06 -6.38
N ARG A 31 -2.82 10.36 -6.11
CA ARG A 31 -2.89 9.29 -5.12
C ARG A 31 -2.92 7.90 -5.74
N VAL A 32 -2.33 6.96 -5.01
CA VAL A 32 -2.28 5.54 -5.30
C VAL A 32 -2.71 4.80 -4.05
N SER A 33 -3.75 3.98 -4.16
CA SER A 33 -4.21 3.12 -3.07
C SER A 33 -3.97 1.67 -3.46
N VAL A 34 -3.23 0.96 -2.61
CA VAL A 34 -2.97 -0.48 -2.74
C VAL A 34 -3.71 -1.18 -1.62
N ALA A 35 -4.65 -2.06 -1.95
CA ALA A 35 -5.28 -2.96 -1.00
C ALA A 35 -4.70 -4.37 -1.20
N PHE A 36 -4.22 -5.00 -0.13
CA PHE A 36 -3.80 -6.39 -0.12
C PHE A 36 -4.96 -7.24 0.39
N GLU A 37 -5.52 -8.04 -0.51
CA GLU A 37 -6.70 -8.86 -0.29
C GLU A 37 -6.33 -10.32 -0.55
N PRO A 38 -5.85 -11.05 0.47
CA PRO A 38 -5.42 -12.44 0.32
C PRO A 38 -6.54 -13.35 -0.21
N ASP A 39 -7.81 -12.99 0.01
CA ASP A 39 -8.98 -13.79 -0.39
C ASP A 39 -9.74 -13.25 -1.61
N LEU A 40 -9.28 -12.16 -2.28
CA LEU A 40 -9.95 -11.58 -3.46
C LEU A 40 -10.01 -12.54 -4.66
N VAL A 41 -9.33 -13.68 -4.60
CA VAL A 41 -9.29 -14.64 -5.71
C VAL A 41 -10.66 -15.29 -5.96
N GLU A 42 -11.66 -15.26 -5.04
CA GLU A 42 -12.88 -16.07 -5.24
C GLU A 42 -14.26 -15.45 -4.93
N ALA A 43 -14.40 -14.20 -4.45
CA ALA A 43 -15.75 -13.67 -4.13
C ALA A 43 -15.91 -12.14 -4.29
N PRO A 44 -16.44 -11.62 -5.42
CA PRO A 44 -16.60 -10.18 -5.64
C PRO A 44 -17.67 -9.49 -4.75
N ASP A 45 -18.47 -10.25 -4.01
CA ASP A 45 -19.62 -9.72 -3.25
C ASP A 45 -19.43 -9.72 -1.72
N HIS A 46 -18.23 -10.00 -1.22
CA HIS A 46 -17.95 -10.01 0.23
C HIS A 46 -16.94 -8.93 0.60
N HIS A 47 -17.21 -8.23 1.70
CA HIS A 47 -16.23 -7.35 2.34
C HIS A 47 -15.10 -8.22 2.92
N VAL A 48 -13.99 -8.34 2.19
CA VAL A 48 -12.80 -9.05 2.67
C VAL A 48 -11.95 -8.06 3.47
N PRO A 49 -11.61 -8.37 4.74
CA PRO A 49 -10.67 -7.58 5.50
C PRO A 49 -9.36 -7.42 4.73
N CYS A 50 -8.94 -6.19 4.47
CA CYS A 50 -7.75 -5.92 3.67
C CYS A 50 -6.80 -4.94 4.34
N ILE A 51 -5.52 -5.02 3.97
CA ILE A 51 -4.54 -4.01 4.39
C ILE A 51 -4.44 -2.98 3.27
N ARG A 52 -4.72 -1.71 3.57
CA ARG A 52 -4.65 -0.63 2.60
C ARG A 52 -3.48 0.30 2.89
N ALA A 53 -2.65 0.50 1.88
CA ALA A 53 -1.64 1.55 1.83
C ALA A 53 -2.12 2.66 0.89
N VAL A 54 -2.21 3.89 1.39
CA VAL A 54 -2.44 5.07 0.55
C VAL A 54 -1.14 5.81 0.41
N CYS A 55 -0.74 6.02 -0.83
CA CYS A 55 0.48 6.71 -1.18
C CYS A 55 0.19 7.90 -2.09
N ARG A 56 1.07 8.90 -2.03
CA ARG A 56 1.03 10.10 -2.85
C ARG A 56 2.24 10.18 -3.76
N ARG A 57 2.00 10.52 -5.02
CA ARG A 57 3.07 10.82 -5.99
C ARG A 57 3.63 12.21 -5.74
N ARG A 58 4.95 12.30 -5.62
CA ARG A 58 5.66 13.56 -5.47
C ARG A 58 7.04 13.45 -6.09
N ASP A 59 7.37 14.35 -7.01
CA ASP A 59 8.72 14.48 -7.58
C ASP A 59 9.30 13.16 -8.13
N GLY A 60 8.46 12.35 -8.81
CA GLY A 60 8.83 11.04 -9.37
C GLY A 60 8.88 9.90 -8.34
N GLN A 61 8.66 10.20 -7.06
CA GLN A 61 8.55 9.24 -5.97
C GLN A 61 7.08 8.97 -5.62
N VAL A 62 6.84 7.86 -4.94
CA VAL A 62 5.59 7.52 -4.26
C VAL A 62 5.86 7.49 -2.77
N VAL A 63 5.15 8.31 -2.00
CA VAL A 63 5.30 8.50 -0.55
C VAL A 63 4.11 7.90 0.17
N LEU A 64 4.32 7.07 1.19
CA LEU A 64 3.24 6.55 2.03
C LEU A 64 2.60 7.67 2.88
N GLU A 65 1.29 7.84 2.80
CA GLU A 65 0.51 8.76 3.64
C GLU A 65 -0.23 8.02 4.77
N THR A 66 -0.85 6.87 4.47
CA THR A 66 -1.60 6.09 5.46
C THR A 66 -1.44 4.59 5.26
N PHE A 67 -1.60 3.85 6.35
CA PHE A 67 -1.64 2.39 6.38
C PHE A 67 -2.75 1.94 7.33
N SER A 68 -3.72 1.17 6.85
CA SER A 68 -4.91 0.79 7.61
C SER A 68 -5.33 -0.65 7.37
N VAL A 69 -6.04 -1.22 8.34
CA VAL A 69 -6.88 -2.41 8.13
C VAL A 69 -8.28 -1.93 7.76
N CYS A 70 -8.73 -2.32 6.59
CA CYS A 70 -10.10 -2.13 6.13
C CYS A 70 -10.91 -3.37 6.51
N ASP A 71 -11.49 -3.35 7.70
CA ASP A 71 -12.39 -4.39 8.23
C ASP A 71 -13.68 -3.71 8.74
N GLY A 72 -14.40 -3.05 7.82
CA GLY A 72 -15.56 -2.19 8.10
C GLY A 72 -15.25 -0.69 8.06
N ASP A 73 -16.29 0.12 8.32
CA ASP A 73 -16.24 1.59 8.40
C ASP A 73 -16.46 2.02 9.86
N PRO A 74 -15.54 2.77 10.50
CA PRO A 74 -14.31 3.34 9.94
C PRO A 74 -13.12 2.37 9.90
N GLU A 75 -12.24 2.60 8.92
CA GLU A 75 -10.95 1.89 8.82
C GLU A 75 -10.10 2.06 10.08
N THR A 76 -9.40 1.00 10.46
CA THR A 76 -8.50 1.04 11.62
C THR A 76 -7.09 1.42 11.17
N PRO A 77 -6.57 2.61 11.50
CA PRO A 77 -5.20 2.99 11.16
C PRO A 77 -4.22 2.12 11.93
N LEU A 78 -3.19 1.64 11.23
CA LEU A 78 -2.04 0.98 11.84
C LEU A 78 -0.96 2.00 12.17
N ASP A 79 -0.18 1.71 13.21
CA ASP A 79 0.97 2.53 13.58
C ASP A 79 2.00 2.51 12.43
N LEU A 80 2.24 3.69 11.86
CA LEU A 80 3.16 3.89 10.76
C LEU A 80 4.60 3.56 11.15
N ASP A 81 5.01 3.78 12.40
CA ASP A 81 6.38 3.48 12.85
C ASP A 81 6.60 1.96 12.92
N ALA A 82 5.60 1.19 13.33
CA ALA A 82 5.64 -0.27 13.33
C ALA A 82 5.55 -0.84 11.90
N ALA A 83 4.73 -0.24 11.04
CA ALA A 83 4.61 -0.60 9.64
C ALA A 83 5.85 -0.19 8.82
N HIS A 84 6.61 0.81 9.30
CA HIS A 84 7.74 1.41 8.60
C HIS A 84 8.79 0.37 8.19
N ASN A 85 9.22 -0.48 9.13
CA ASN A 85 10.27 -1.46 8.84
C ASN A 85 9.82 -2.52 7.82
N ALA A 86 8.58 -2.98 7.91
CA ALA A 86 8.03 -3.97 6.98
C ALA A 86 7.85 -3.38 5.58
N LEU A 87 7.34 -2.14 5.49
CA LEU A 87 7.12 -1.43 4.23
C LEU A 87 8.42 -0.97 3.59
N GLN A 88 9.40 -0.50 4.37
CA GLN A 88 10.74 -0.18 3.88
C GLN A 88 11.43 -1.43 3.33
N THR A 89 11.36 -2.56 4.04
CA THR A 89 11.91 -3.84 3.56
C THR A 89 11.25 -4.27 2.24
N TRP A 90 9.94 -4.07 2.11
CA TRP A 90 9.22 -4.36 0.87
C TRP A 90 9.63 -3.44 -0.27
N VAL A 91 9.76 -2.13 0.00
CA VAL A 91 10.26 -1.13 -0.97
C VAL A 91 11.67 -1.49 -1.43
N ASP A 92 12.57 -1.78 -0.51
CA ASP A 92 13.97 -2.15 -0.80
C ASP A 92 14.00 -3.37 -1.74
N ARG A 93 13.17 -4.38 -1.48
CA ARG A 93 13.05 -5.59 -2.30
C ARG A 93 12.44 -5.35 -3.70
N MET A 94 11.70 -4.26 -3.90
CA MET A 94 11.19 -3.86 -5.21
C MET A 94 12.19 -3.01 -6.01
N THR A 95 13.11 -2.33 -5.31
CA THR A 95 14.12 -1.45 -5.92
C THR A 95 15.39 -2.17 -6.34
N ASP A 96 15.71 -3.32 -5.74
CA ASP A 96 16.74 -4.26 -6.24
C ASP A 96 16.36 -4.83 -7.62
#